data_AF-A0A953RXY2-F1
#
_entry.id   AF-A0A953RXY2-F1
#
_cell.length_a   1.000
_cell.length_b   1.000
_cell.length_c   1.000
_cell.angle_alpha   90.00
_cell.angle_beta   90.00
_cell.angle_gamma   90.00
#
_symmetry.space_group_name_H-M   'P 1'
#
loop_
_entity.id
_entity.type
_entity.pdbx_description
1 polymer ?
#
loop_
_entity_poly.entity_id
_entity_poly.type
_entity_poly.pdbx_seq_one_letter_code
_entity_poly.pdbx_strand_id
1 'polypeptide(L)'
;MKPSLSFLLVICMTVTLTGCGNVFFVGGAVNPGTSSVSGMVSVVQISAVIGDSGTTVQVTFVTFLRDGTSSTIGFCGDERSRFPMQQVVRAKFTPGQTCASIVTIVIT
;
A
#
# COMPACT_ATOMS: atom_id res chain seq x y z
N MET A 1 24.57 34.00 26.97
CA MET A 1 24.70 32.70 26.25
C MET A 1 23.71 32.73 25.09
N LYS A 2 24.19 32.90 23.85
CA LYS A 2 23.38 32.99 22.64
C LYS A 2 23.19 31.57 22.09
N PRO A 3 21.96 31.04 21.95
CA PRO A 3 21.78 29.76 21.29
C PRO A 3 22.21 29.91 19.83
N SER A 4 23.19 29.09 19.45
CA SER A 4 23.79 29.07 18.12
C SER A 4 22.75 28.56 17.11
N LEU A 5 22.31 29.47 16.24
CA LEU A 5 21.39 29.25 15.11
C LEU A 5 21.71 28.00 14.29
N SER A 6 22.98 27.59 14.28
CA SER A 6 23.52 26.40 13.61
C SER A 6 22.97 25.07 14.17
N PHE A 7 22.74 24.96 15.48
CA PHE A 7 22.27 23.70 16.08
C PHE A 7 20.79 23.43 15.80
N LEU A 8 19.99 24.48 15.61
CA LEU A 8 18.57 24.37 15.28
C LEU A 8 18.34 23.89 13.84
N LEU A 9 19.27 24.21 12.93
CA LEU A 9 19.13 23.87 11.51
C LEU A 9 19.37 22.38 11.23
N VAL A 10 20.26 21.74 12.00
CA VAL A 10 20.62 20.31 11.82
C VAL A 10 19.48 19.39 12.26
N ILE A 11 18.72 19.77 13.29
CA ILE A 11 17.58 18.99 13.80
C ILE A 11 16.39 19.00 12.82
N CYS A 12 16.25 20.05 12.02
CA CYS A 12 15.15 20.15 11.06
C CYS A 12 15.29 19.18 9.87
N MET A 13 16.53 18.79 9.53
CA MET A 13 16.79 17.98 8.34
C MET A 13 16.58 16.47 8.56
N THR A 14 16.50 16.00 9.81
CA THR A 14 16.34 14.56 10.13
C THR A 14 14.89 14.11 10.26
N VAL A 15 13.91 15.02 10.19
CA VAL A 15 12.49 14.70 10.49
C VAL A 15 11.66 14.35 9.24
N THR A 16 12.21 14.45 8.02
CA THR A 16 11.41 14.32 6.78
C THR A 16 11.41 12.93 6.13
N LEU A 17 11.98 11.88 6.74
CA LEU A 17 12.11 10.56 6.10
C LEU A 17 11.30 9.41 6.70
N THR A 18 10.44 9.63 7.69
CA THR A 18 9.47 8.61 8.11
C THR A 18 8.09 8.90 7.53
N GLY A 19 8.01 8.88 6.20
CA GLY A 19 6.73 8.72 5.50
C GLY A 19 6.24 7.28 5.67
N CYS A 20 5.68 6.95 6.84
CA CYS A 20 4.77 5.81 6.93
C CYS A 20 3.62 6.12 5.97
N GLY A 21 3.60 5.47 4.82
CA GLY A 21 2.47 5.52 3.91
C GLY A 21 1.22 5.17 4.71
N ASN A 22 0.34 6.14 4.90
CA ASN A 22 -0.97 5.89 5.46
C ASN A 22 -1.67 4.91 4.52
N VAL A 23 -1.60 3.62 4.82
CA VAL A 23 -2.44 2.58 4.22
C VAL A 23 -3.83 2.83 4.78
N PHE A 24 -4.60 3.66 4.06
CA PHE A 24 -6.00 3.90 4.36
C PHE A 24 -6.78 2.60 4.12
N PHE A 25 -7.03 1.83 5.18
CA PHE A 25 -8.01 0.76 5.14
C PHE A 25 -9.41 1.40 5.17
N VAL A 26 -9.96 1.72 4.00
CA VAL A 26 -11.37 2.09 3.87
C VAL A 26 -12.20 0.83 4.17
N GLY A 27 -12.61 0.70 5.44
CA GLY A 27 -13.51 -0.35 5.92
C GLY A 27 -14.91 -0.14 5.34
N GLY A 28 -15.14 -0.62 4.13
CA GLY A 28 -16.44 -0.58 3.46
C GLY A 28 -16.76 -1.90 2.77
N ALA A 29 -17.15 -2.92 3.53
CA ALA A 29 -18.13 -3.96 3.15
C ALA A 29 -18.17 -5.08 4.21
N VAL A 30 -19.38 -5.37 4.69
CA VAL A 30 -19.75 -6.43 5.64
C VAL A 30 -19.44 -7.83 5.12
N ASN A 31 -18.19 -8.28 5.26
CA ASN A 31 -17.81 -9.70 5.30
C ASN A 31 -16.71 -9.85 6.36
N PRO A 32 -16.96 -10.49 7.52
CA PRO A 32 -15.93 -10.65 8.54
C PRO A 32 -14.77 -11.46 7.94
N GLY A 33 -13.63 -10.80 7.69
CA GLY A 33 -12.40 -11.42 7.19
C GLY A 33 -12.06 -11.22 5.70
N THR A 34 -12.92 -10.57 4.89
CA THR A 34 -12.55 -10.23 3.50
C THR A 34 -12.98 -8.82 3.11
N SER A 35 -12.08 -8.08 2.47
CA SER A 35 -12.31 -6.77 1.88
C SER A 35 -12.28 -6.86 0.34
N SER A 36 -12.81 -5.86 -0.34
CA SER A 36 -12.71 -5.78 -1.80
C SER A 36 -12.43 -4.36 -2.26
N VAL A 37 -11.53 -4.23 -3.23
CA VAL A 37 -11.25 -2.98 -3.94
C VAL A 37 -11.60 -3.17 -5.40
N SER A 38 -12.05 -2.10 -6.06
CA SER A 38 -12.22 -2.12 -7.50
C SER A 38 -11.90 -0.76 -8.10
N GLY A 39 -11.39 -0.77 -9.33
CA GLY A 39 -10.92 0.42 -10.02
C GLY A 39 -9.98 0.06 -11.16
N MET A 40 -9.59 1.05 -11.94
CA MET A 40 -8.59 0.90 -12.98
C MET A 40 -7.20 0.77 -12.36
N VAL A 41 -6.45 -0.26 -12.74
CA VAL A 41 -5.07 -0.43 -12.28
C VAL A 41 -4.19 0.62 -12.96
N SER A 42 -3.57 1.50 -12.18
CA SER A 42 -2.73 2.59 -12.71
C SER A 42 -1.25 2.40 -12.44
N VAL A 43 -0.90 1.69 -11.36
CA VAL A 43 0.47 1.39 -10.98
C VAL A 43 0.51 -0.01 -10.38
N VAL A 44 1.53 -0.78 -10.79
CA VAL A 44 1.85 -2.07 -10.18
C VAL A 44 3.35 -2.08 -9.91
N GLN A 45 3.74 -2.16 -8.64
CA GLN A 45 5.13 -2.09 -8.20
C GLN A 45 5.41 -3.24 -7.23
N ILE A 46 6.59 -3.84 -7.35
CA ILE A 46 7.05 -4.86 -6.41
C ILE A 46 8.11 -4.27 -5.50
N SER A 47 8.03 -4.58 -4.21
CA SER A 47 9.00 -4.16 -3.21
C SER A 47 9.14 -5.23 -2.13
N ALA A 48 10.05 -5.03 -1.18
CA ALA A 48 10.18 -5.85 0.01
C ALA A 48 9.95 -4.97 1.24
N VAL A 49 9.14 -5.45 2.17
CA VAL A 49 8.87 -4.79 3.46
C VAL A 49 9.34 -5.70 4.59
N ILE A 50 9.71 -5.13 5.73
CA ILE A 50 10.05 -5.89 6.92
C ILE A 50 8.73 -6.29 7.59
N GLY A 51 8.45 -7.60 7.65
CA GLY A 51 7.28 -8.15 8.34
C GLY A 51 7.46 -8.19 9.85
N ASP A 52 6.40 -8.58 10.55
CA ASP A 52 6.32 -8.51 12.02
C ASP A 52 7.36 -9.40 12.74
N SER A 53 7.80 -10.48 12.08
CA SER A 53 8.86 -11.37 12.57
C SER A 53 10.29 -10.87 12.28
N GLY A 54 10.44 -9.68 11.71
CA GLY A 54 11.73 -9.14 11.25
C GLY A 54 12.21 -9.73 9.93
N THR A 55 11.44 -10.61 9.29
CA THR A 55 11.77 -11.18 7.97
C THR A 55 11.32 -10.26 6.84
N THR A 56 12.07 -10.21 5.76
CA THR A 56 11.66 -9.48 4.55
C THR A 56 10.54 -10.24 3.82
N VAL A 57 9.43 -9.56 3.58
CA VAL A 57 8.27 -10.06 2.85
C VAL A 57 8.18 -9.30 1.53
N GLN A 58 8.10 -10.04 0.42
CA GLN A 58 7.86 -9.44 -0.89
C GLN A 58 6.40 -9.00 -1.01
N VAL A 59 6.18 -7.77 -1.45
CA VAL A 59 4.85 -7.16 -1.56
C VAL A 59 4.69 -6.48 -2.91
N THR A 60 3.57 -6.76 -3.56
CA THR A 60 3.13 -6.07 -4.78
C THR A 60 2.14 -4.97 -4.41
N PHE A 61 2.53 -3.72 -4.60
CA PHE A 61 1.68 -2.55 -4.44
C PHE A 61 0.92 -2.27 -5.73
N VAL A 62 -0.41 -2.22 -5.63
CA VAL A 62 -1.30 -1.96 -6.76
C VAL A 62 -2.12 -0.71 -6.45
N THR A 63 -1.99 0.30 -7.31
CA THR A 63 -2.82 1.51 -7.24
C THR A 63 -4.03 1.36 -8.15
N PHE A 64 -5.21 1.51 -7.57
CA PHE A 64 -6.50 1.52 -8.24
C PHE A 64 -7.00 2.96 -8.33
N LEU A 65 -7.40 3.37 -9.53
CA LEU A 65 -8.09 4.63 -9.79
C LEU A 65 -9.58 4.38 -9.96
N ARG A 66 -10.41 5.13 -9.22
CA ARG A 66 -11.86 5.13 -9.34
C ARG A 66 -12.37 6.54 -9.08
N ASP A 67 -13.17 7.07 -10.00
CA ASP A 67 -13.86 8.36 -9.85
C ASP A 67 -12.92 9.51 -9.43
N GLY A 68 -11.70 9.53 -9.99
CA GLY A 68 -10.67 10.53 -9.67
C GLY A 68 -9.91 10.31 -8.35
N THR A 69 -10.25 9.27 -7.58
CA THR A 69 -9.58 8.89 -6.34
C THR A 69 -8.62 7.73 -6.58
N SER A 70 -7.43 7.77 -5.99
CA SER A 70 -6.45 6.67 -5.99
C SER A 70 -6.45 5.90 -4.67
N SER A 71 -6.43 4.58 -4.72
CA SER A 71 -6.26 3.70 -3.56
C SER A 71 -5.16 2.69 -3.84
N THR A 72 -4.13 2.64 -2.99
CA THR A 72 -3.02 1.67 -3.14
C THR A 72 -3.15 0.55 -2.12
N ILE A 73 -3.13 -0.70 -2.58
CA ILE A 73 -3.16 -1.90 -1.74
C ILE A 73 -1.88 -2.70 -1.95
N GLY A 74 -1.24 -3.12 -0.85
CA GLY A 74 -0.10 -4.03 -0.87
C GLY A 74 -0.56 -5.48 -0.74
N PHE A 75 -0.24 -6.32 -1.73
CA PHE A 75 -0.54 -7.75 -1.73
C PHE A 75 0.73 -8.57 -1.45
N CYS A 76 0.61 -9.62 -0.65
CA CYS A 76 1.74 -10.50 -0.35
C CYS A 76 2.17 -11.29 -1.60
N GLY A 77 3.46 -11.30 -1.91
CA GLY A 77 4.05 -12.00 -3.06
C GLY A 77 4.22 -11.15 -4.32
N ASP A 78 4.65 -11.79 -5.41
CA ASP A 78 4.69 -11.22 -6.76
C ASP A 78 3.36 -11.47 -7.48
N GLU A 79 2.49 -10.46 -7.47
CA GLU A 79 1.15 -10.53 -8.06
C GLU A 79 1.07 -9.74 -9.38
N ARG A 80 2.20 -9.24 -9.90
CA ARG A 80 2.24 -8.32 -11.03
C ARG A 80 1.55 -8.85 -12.28
N SER A 81 1.69 -10.16 -12.54
CA SER A 81 1.09 -10.84 -13.70
C SER A 81 -0.44 -10.88 -13.66
N ARG A 82 -1.05 -10.66 -12.49
CA ARG A 82 -2.51 -10.73 -12.30
C ARG A 82 -3.19 -9.37 -12.30
N PHE A 83 -2.42 -8.28 -12.29
CA PHE A 83 -2.92 -6.91 -12.35
C PHE A 83 -2.50 -6.24 -13.66
N PRO A 84 -3.28 -6.43 -14.74
CA PRO A 84 -3.01 -5.75 -15.99
C PRO A 84 -3.20 -4.24 -15.84
N MET A 85 -2.19 -3.48 -16.29
CA MET A 85 -2.24 -2.02 -16.29
C MET A 85 -3.39 -1.50 -17.16
N GLN A 86 -3.98 -0.38 -16.75
CA GLN A 86 -5.06 0.35 -17.43
C GLN A 86 -6.37 -0.46 -17.60
N GLN A 87 -6.53 -1.57 -16.90
CA GLN A 87 -7.76 -2.35 -16.89
C GLN A 87 -8.54 -2.17 -15.60
N VAL A 88 -9.86 -2.24 -15.67
CA VAL A 88 -10.73 -2.19 -14.49
C VAL A 88 -10.74 -3.57 -13.85
N VAL A 89 -10.29 -3.62 -12.60
CA VAL A 89 -10.17 -4.87 -11.85
C VAL A 89 -10.97 -4.76 -10.56
N ARG A 90 -11.56 -5.87 -10.14
CA ARG A 90 -12.10 -6.08 -8.79
C ARG A 90 -11.29 -7.15 -8.08
N ALA A 91 -10.58 -6.74 -7.03
CA ALA A 91 -9.81 -7.65 -6.19
C ALA A 91 -10.53 -7.84 -4.85
N LYS A 92 -10.77 -9.10 -4.48
CA LYS A 92 -11.21 -9.52 -3.14
C LYS A 92 -10.01 -10.09 -2.42
N PHE A 93 -9.80 -9.67 -1.18
CA PHE A 93 -8.61 -10.01 -0.41
C PHE A 93 -8.92 -10.09 1.09
N THR A 94 -8.06 -10.78 1.82
CA THR A 94 -8.06 -10.81 3.28
C THR A 94 -7.00 -9.84 3.77
N PRO A 95 -7.36 -8.80 4.55
CA PRO A 95 -6.39 -7.90 5.15
C PRO A 95 -5.44 -8.67 6.08
N GLY A 96 -4.14 -8.40 5.96
CA GLY A 96 -3.12 -8.87 6.90
C GLY A 96 -2.41 -7.68 7.55
N GLN A 97 -1.57 -7.95 8.55
CA GLN A 97 -0.82 -6.90 9.25
C GLN A 97 0.22 -6.23 8.32
N THR A 98 1.01 -7.04 7.61
CA THR A 98 2.06 -6.53 6.70
C THR A 98 1.57 -6.30 5.27
N CYS A 99 0.75 -7.22 4.73
CA CYS A 99 0.21 -7.18 3.38
C CYS A 99 -1.10 -7.97 3.29
N ALA A 100 -1.91 -7.69 2.27
CA ALA A 100 -3.17 -8.39 2.02
C ALA A 100 -2.94 -9.69 1.23
N SER A 101 -3.72 -10.72 1.54
CA SER A 101 -3.74 -11.98 0.77
C SER A 101 -4.88 -11.98 -0.23
N ILE A 102 -4.59 -12.21 -1.50
CA ILE A 102 -5.60 -12.19 -2.56
C ILE A 102 -6.46 -13.45 -2.49
N VAL A 103 -7.78 -13.26 -2.48
CA VAL A 103 -8.76 -14.34 -2.55
C VAL A 103 -9.23 -14.54 -4.00
N THR A 104 -9.56 -13.44 -4.70
CA THR A 104 -10.05 -13.51 -6.09
C THR A 104 -9.78 -12.19 -6.81
N ILE A 105 -9.48 -12.27 -8.11
CA ILE A 105 -9.35 -11.12 -9.00
C ILE A 105 -10.28 -11.35 -10.18
N VAL A 106 -11.07 -10.35 -10.52
CA VAL A 106 -11.92 -10.34 -11.71
C VAL A 106 -11.57 -9.11 -12.55
N ILE A 107 -11.30 -9.34 -13.83
CA ILE A 107 -11.13 -8.28 -14.82
C ILE A 107 -12.52 -7.96 -15.40
N THR A 108 -12.82 -6.68 -15.51
CA THR A 108 -14.12 -6.14 -15.98
C THR A 108 -13.95 -5.23 -17.18
#